data_AF-A0A2W3ZA02-F1
#
_entry.id   AF-A0A2W3ZA02-F1
#
_cell.length_a   1.000
_cell.length_b   1.000
_cell.length_c   1.000
_cell.angle_alpha   90.00
_cell.angle_beta   90.00
_cell.angle_gamma   90.00
#
_symmetry.space_group_name_H-M   'P 1'
#
loop_
_entity.id
_entity.type
_entity.pdbx_description
1 polymer ?
#
loop_
_entity_poly.entity_id
_entity_poly.type
_entity_poly.pdbx_seq_one_letter_code
_entity_poly.pdbx_strand_id
1 'polypeptide(L)'
;MEMFTYLDSFLTDADHKAIYVLALICGAMIIDFISGTIAAKINPSIEFKSKVGINGILRKVASMVLLMFFIPIAPLIPGGAGVGLIYVLYIGYFLMELKSILENYKKMGVATELFENFIKSIKSGKDDEDE
;
A
#
# COMPACT_ATOMS: atom_id res chain seq x y z
N MET A 1 26.55 -1.45 0.71
CA MET A 1 26.42 -2.90 1.01
C MET A 1 25.74 -3.10 2.35
N GLU A 2 26.18 -2.41 3.43
CA GLU A 2 25.54 -2.51 4.76
C GLU A 2 24.03 -2.23 4.79
N MET A 3 23.54 -1.21 4.07
CA MET A 3 22.10 -0.93 4.00
C MET A 3 21.29 -2.10 3.42
N PHE A 4 21.78 -2.75 2.37
CA PHE A 4 21.10 -3.90 1.77
C PHE A 4 21.16 -5.12 2.68
N THR A 5 22.30 -5.36 3.35
CA THR A 5 22.42 -6.43 4.35
C THR A 5 21.51 -6.21 5.56
N TYR A 6 21.31 -4.96 5.98
CA TYR A 6 20.35 -4.59 7.01
C TYR A 6 18.92 -4.86 6.55
N LEU A 7 18.57 -4.53 5.31
CA LEU A 7 17.25 -4.84 4.73
C LEU A 7 17.03 -6.35 4.62
N ASP A 8 18.05 -7.11 4.22
CA ASP A 8 18.00 -8.58 4.12
C ASP A 8 17.76 -9.26 5.47
N SER A 9 18.21 -8.66 6.58
CA SER A 9 17.93 -9.20 7.91
C SER A 9 16.44 -9.24 8.25
N PHE A 10 15.62 -8.33 7.69
CA PHE A 10 14.16 -8.36 7.84
C PHE A 10 13.48 -9.40 6.95
N LEU A 11 14.23 -10.04 6.03
CA LEU A 11 13.74 -11.07 5.13
C LEU A 11 14.07 -12.49 5.62
N THR A 12 14.56 -12.64 6.85
CA THR A 12 15.02 -13.94 7.37
C THR A 12 13.88 -14.86 7.81
N ASP A 13 12.81 -14.32 8.41
CA ASP A 13 11.66 -15.09 8.88
C ASP A 13 10.33 -14.51 8.35
N ALA A 14 9.30 -15.33 8.21
CA ALA A 14 7.99 -14.95 7.68
C ALA A 14 7.35 -13.80 8.48
N ASP A 15 7.51 -13.83 9.80
CA ASP A 15 7.00 -12.79 10.70
C ASP A 15 7.72 -11.45 10.49
N HIS A 16 9.04 -11.48 10.30
CA HIS A 16 9.85 -10.30 10.02
C HIS A 16 9.51 -9.69 8.65
N LYS A 17 9.25 -10.55 7.66
CA LYS A 17 8.80 -10.11 6.33
C LYS A 17 7.42 -9.45 6.38
N ALA A 18 6.48 -9.97 7.16
CA ALA A 18 5.16 -9.35 7.32
C ALA A 18 5.28 -7.93 7.91
N ILE A 19 6.12 -7.76 8.94
CA ILE A 19 6.43 -6.45 9.54
C ILE A 19 7.12 -5.52 8.52
N TYR A 20 8.03 -6.05 7.71
CA TYR A 20 8.69 -5.27 6.66
C TYR A 20 7.70 -4.74 5.62
N VAL A 21 6.75 -5.57 5.16
CA VAL A 21 5.70 -5.12 4.23
C VAL A 21 4.78 -4.08 4.88
N LEU A 22 4.44 -4.21 6.17
CA LEU A 22 3.71 -3.18 6.90
C LEU A 22 4.45 -1.85 6.94
N ALA A 23 5.76 -1.86 7.14
CA ALA A 23 6.56 -0.64 7.11
C ALA A 23 6.51 0.04 5.73
N LEU A 24 6.55 -0.73 4.64
CA LEU A 24 6.38 -0.21 3.28
C LEU A 24 4.97 0.38 3.07
N ILE A 25 3.93 -0.27 3.59
CA ILE A 25 2.55 0.24 3.55
C ILE A 25 2.45 1.56 4.31
N CYS A 26 3.02 1.66 5.51
CA CYS A 26 3.08 2.91 6.27
C CYS A 26 3.78 4.02 5.49
N GLY A 27 4.92 3.71 4.85
CA GLY A 27 5.62 4.65 3.97
C GLY A 27 4.73 5.14 2.82
N ALA A 28 4.05 4.22 2.12
CA ALA A 28 3.12 4.54 1.05
C ALA A 28 1.95 5.42 1.54
N MET A 29 1.37 5.11 2.71
CA MET A 29 0.31 5.90 3.32
C MET A 29 0.72 7.35 3.60
N ILE A 30 1.96 7.57 4.07
CA ILE A 30 2.50 8.91 4.33
C ILE A 30 2.64 9.67 3.02
N ILE A 31 3.23 9.05 2.00
CA ILE A 31 3.39 9.65 0.67
C ILE A 31 2.03 9.97 0.07
N ASP A 32 1.05 9.07 0.19
CA ASP A 32 -0.32 9.27 -0.27
C ASP A 32 -0.97 10.46 0.42
N PHE A 33 -0.88 10.56 1.74
CA PHE A 33 -1.46 11.67 2.49
C PHE A 33 -0.84 13.02 2.10
N ILE A 34 0.49 13.09 1.97
CA ILE A 34 1.21 14.30 1.56
C ILE A 34 0.82 14.67 0.13
N SER A 35 0.89 13.71 -0.81
CA SER A 35 0.55 13.95 -2.22
C SER A 35 -0.91 14.37 -2.41
N GLY A 36 -1.85 13.76 -1.68
CA GLY A 36 -3.26 14.14 -1.70
C GLY A 36 -3.51 15.54 -1.15
N THR A 37 -2.79 15.92 -0.09
CA THR A 37 -2.85 17.28 0.47
C THR A 37 -2.32 18.32 -0.52
N ILE A 38 -1.20 18.04 -1.18
CA ILE A 38 -0.62 18.92 -2.21
C ILE A 38 -1.55 19.02 -3.42
N ALA A 39 -2.07 17.89 -3.92
CA ALA A 39 -2.98 17.86 -5.06
C ALA A 39 -4.24 18.70 -4.81
N ALA A 40 -4.81 18.63 -3.61
CA ALA A 40 -5.97 19.42 -3.24
C ALA A 40 -5.66 20.93 -3.11
N LYS A 41 -4.44 21.29 -2.72
CA LYS A 41 -4.01 22.70 -2.67
C LYS A 41 -3.77 23.30 -4.05
N ILE A 42 -3.28 22.50 -4.99
CA ILE A 42 -2.98 22.94 -6.36
C ILE A 42 -4.26 23.02 -7.21
N ASN A 43 -5.23 22.16 -6.94
CA ASN A 43 -6.44 22.08 -7.76
C ASN A 43 -7.58 22.93 -7.14
N PRO A 44 -7.91 24.11 -7.70
CA PRO A 44 -8.92 25.01 -7.14
C PRO A 44 -10.34 24.43 -7.14
N SER A 45 -10.57 23.32 -7.86
CA SER A 45 -11.84 22.58 -7.82
C SER A 45 -12.02 21.70 -6.58
N ILE A 46 -10.96 21.46 -5.81
CA ILE A 46 -10.99 20.63 -4.61
C ILE A 46 -11.10 21.52 -3.38
N GLU A 47 -12.31 21.64 -2.85
CA GLU A 47 -12.54 22.36 -1.60
C GLU A 47 -11.95 21.56 -0.43
N PHE A 48 -10.82 22.03 0.13
CA PHE A 48 -10.16 21.33 1.23
C PHE A 48 -10.96 21.46 2.54
N LYS A 49 -11.96 20.60 2.69
CA LYS A 49 -12.77 20.50 3.92
C LYS A 49 -12.04 19.63 4.93
N SER A 50 -11.78 20.17 6.12
CA SER A 50 -11.16 19.47 7.25
C SER A 50 -11.77 18.09 7.53
N LYS A 51 -13.11 17.94 7.40
CA LYS A 51 -13.81 16.65 7.55
C LYS A 51 -13.35 15.57 6.55
N VAL A 52 -13.02 15.94 5.32
CA VAL A 52 -12.55 14.99 4.29
C VAL A 52 -11.14 14.51 4.63
N GLY A 53 -10.27 15.42 5.08
CA GLY A 53 -8.92 15.08 5.53
C GLY A 53 -8.92 14.13 6.73
N ILE A 54 -9.74 14.43 7.76
CA ILE A 54 -9.87 13.58 8.94
C ILE A 54 -10.41 12.19 8.58
N ASN A 55 -11.43 12.09 7.72
CA ASN A 55 -11.94 10.79 7.27
C ASN A 55 -10.88 9.98 6.49
N GLY A 56 -10.02 10.64 5.73
CA GLY A 56 -8.89 10.00 5.05
C GLY A 56 -7.90 9.39 6.04
N ILE A 57 -7.52 10.14 7.08
CA ILE A 57 -6.63 9.64 8.14
C ILE A 57 -7.29 8.50 8.92
N LEU A 58 -8.55 8.66 9.33
CA LEU A 58 -9.27 7.63 10.07
C LEU A 58 -9.36 6.31 9.29
N ARG A 59 -9.57 6.39 7.97
CA ARG A 59 -9.54 5.21 7.10
C ARG A 59 -8.18 4.51 7.14
N LYS A 60 -7.07 5.25 7.01
CA LYS A 60 -5.71 4.70 7.06
C LYS A 60 -5.39 4.06 8.41
N VAL A 61 -5.78 4.71 9.51
CA VAL A 61 -5.63 4.15 10.87
C VAL A 61 -6.45 2.87 11.03
N ALA A 62 -7.71 2.85 10.58
CA ALA A 62 -8.56 1.66 10.61
C ALA A 62 -7.95 0.50 9.80
N SER A 63 -7.43 0.80 8.60
CA SER A 63 -6.69 -0.18 7.78
C SER A 63 -5.47 -0.72 8.52
N MET A 64 -4.67 0.14 9.16
CA MET A 64 -3.51 -0.32 9.94
C MET A 64 -3.89 -1.24 11.10
N VAL A 65 -4.94 -0.90 11.85
CA VAL A 65 -5.46 -1.76 12.92
C VAL A 65 -5.89 -3.11 12.35
N LEU A 66 -6.59 -3.12 11.22
CA LEU A 66 -7.02 -4.35 10.56
C LEU A 66 -5.84 -5.21 10.12
N LEU A 67 -4.82 -4.61 9.48
CA LEU A 67 -3.65 -5.36 9.02
C LEU A 67 -2.86 -5.94 10.19
N MET A 68 -2.63 -5.17 11.26
CA MET A 68 -1.94 -5.65 12.46
C MET A 68 -2.73 -6.76 13.19
N PHE A 69 -4.06 -6.71 13.16
CA PHE A 69 -4.92 -7.72 13.77
C PHE A 69 -4.72 -9.12 13.17
N PHE A 70 -4.37 -9.22 11.88
CA PHE A 70 -4.12 -10.51 11.24
C PHE A 70 -2.78 -11.15 11.62
N ILE A 71 -1.80 -10.39 12.12
CA ILE A 71 -0.49 -10.92 12.55
C ILE A 71 -0.65 -12.03 13.60
N PRO A 72 -1.30 -11.81 14.75
CA PRO A 72 -1.48 -12.87 15.75
C PRO A 72 -2.45 -13.97 15.30
N ILE A 73 -3.24 -13.76 14.24
CA ILE A 73 -4.18 -14.76 13.72
C ILE A 73 -3.47 -15.75 12.78
N ALA A 74 -2.47 -15.31 12.02
CA ALA A 74 -1.84 -16.17 11.02
C ALA A 74 -1.29 -17.50 11.57
N PRO A 75 -0.65 -17.57 12.75
CA PRO A 75 -0.17 -18.84 13.31
C PRO A 75 -1.31 -19.81 13.69
N LEU A 76 -2.54 -19.32 13.86
CA LEU A 76 -3.71 -20.15 14.19
C LEU A 76 -4.25 -20.90 12.97
N ILE A 77 -3.87 -20.50 11.76
CA ILE A 77 -4.34 -21.10 10.51
C ILE A 77 -3.40 -22.26 10.13
N PRO A 78 -3.89 -23.51 10.06
CA PRO A 78 -3.05 -24.67 9.76
C PRO A 78 -2.38 -24.63 8.39
N GLY A 79 -1.30 -25.39 8.24
CA GLY A 79 -0.65 -25.62 6.95
C GLY A 79 0.06 -24.42 6.36
N GLY A 80 0.41 -23.41 7.16
CA GLY A 80 1.10 -22.19 6.71
C GLY A 80 0.22 -21.23 5.89
N ALA A 81 -1.06 -21.55 5.70
CA ALA A 81 -1.97 -20.73 4.90
C ALA A 81 -2.21 -19.34 5.50
N GLY A 82 -2.08 -19.17 6.82
CA GLY A 82 -2.22 -17.87 7.48
C GLY A 82 -1.15 -16.86 7.04
N VAL A 83 0.08 -17.30 6.87
CA VAL A 83 1.17 -16.46 6.35
C VAL A 83 0.87 -16.06 4.90
N GLY A 84 0.43 -17.01 4.07
CA GLY A 84 0.02 -16.71 2.69
C GLY A 84 -1.11 -15.69 2.61
N LEU A 85 -2.13 -15.82 3.46
CA LEU A 85 -3.23 -14.86 3.58
C LEU A 85 -2.75 -13.46 3.96
N ILE A 86 -1.83 -13.34 4.92
CA ILE A 86 -1.21 -12.06 5.28
C ILE A 86 -0.52 -11.43 4.07
N TYR A 87 0.28 -12.19 3.33
CA TYR A 87 0.98 -11.65 2.16
C TYR A 87 0.04 -11.13 1.10
N VAL A 88 -1.00 -11.90 0.76
CA VAL A 88 -2.00 -11.48 -0.24
C VAL A 88 -2.70 -10.20 0.23
N LEU A 89 -3.11 -10.13 1.49
CA LEU A 89 -3.76 -8.96 2.07
C LEU A 89 -2.84 -7.74 2.05
N TYR A 90 -1.59 -7.90 2.48
CA TYR A 90 -0.64 -6.79 2.64
C TYR A 90 -0.18 -6.26 1.29
N ILE A 91 0.18 -7.15 0.36
CA ILE A 91 0.54 -6.74 -1.01
C ILE A 91 -0.67 -6.10 -1.70
N GLY A 92 -1.86 -6.66 -1.56
CA GLY A 92 -3.09 -6.07 -2.10
C GLY A 92 -3.31 -4.66 -1.56
N TYR A 93 -3.15 -4.46 -0.26
CA TYR A 93 -3.27 -3.15 0.37
C TYR A 93 -2.18 -2.18 -0.10
N PHE A 94 -0.93 -2.63 -0.18
CA PHE A 94 0.18 -1.83 -0.69
C PHE A 94 -0.07 -1.33 -2.12
N LEU A 95 -0.56 -2.20 -3.01
CA LEU A 95 -0.93 -1.82 -4.38
C LEU A 95 -2.07 -0.79 -4.41
N MET A 96 -3.03 -0.86 -3.49
CA MET A 96 -4.10 0.13 -3.37
C MET A 96 -3.56 1.51 -2.95
N GLU A 97 -2.62 1.56 -2.02
CA GLU A 97 -1.95 2.81 -1.62
C GLU A 97 -1.11 3.39 -2.76
N LEU A 98 -0.33 2.55 -3.47
CA LEU A 98 0.42 2.99 -4.66
C LEU A 98 -0.50 3.59 -5.73
N LYS A 99 -1.66 2.97 -5.99
CA LYS A 99 -2.65 3.51 -6.91
C LYS A 99 -3.13 4.89 -6.46
N SER A 100 -3.41 5.07 -5.18
CA SER A 100 -3.85 6.36 -4.62
C SER A 100 -2.80 7.46 -4.79
N ILE A 101 -1.52 7.15 -4.57
CA ILE A 101 -0.40 8.08 -4.82
C ILE A 101 -0.37 8.52 -6.29
N LEU A 102 -0.49 7.56 -7.22
CA LEU A 102 -0.48 7.86 -8.66
C LEU A 102 -1.67 8.75 -9.07
N GLU A 103 -2.85 8.49 -8.50
CA GLU A 103 -4.03 9.34 -8.73
C GLU A 103 -3.79 10.78 -8.24
N ASN A 104 -3.09 10.97 -7.12
CA ASN A 104 -2.74 12.30 -6.63
C ASN A 104 -1.72 12.99 -7.53
N TYR A 105 -0.69 12.27 -7.99
CA TYR A 105 0.29 12.80 -8.94
C TYR A 105 -0.35 13.21 -10.27
N LYS A 106 -1.29 12.42 -10.78
CA LYS A 106 -2.07 12.77 -11.98
C LYS A 106 -2.86 14.06 -11.79
N LYS A 107 -3.51 14.24 -10.64
CA LYS A 107 -4.21 15.50 -10.29
C LYS A 107 -3.27 16.71 -10.21
N MET A 108 -1.98 16.49 -9.96
CA MET A 108 -0.94 17.52 -9.97
C MET A 108 -0.36 17.78 -11.37
N GLY A 109 -0.80 17.05 -12.41
CA GLY A 109 -0.27 17.17 -13.77
C GLY A 109 1.05 16.44 -14.00
N VAL A 110 1.46 15.56 -13.09
CA VAL A 110 2.64 14.70 -13.27
C VAL A 110 2.29 13.57 -14.23
N ALA A 111 3.14 13.31 -15.23
CA ALA A 111 2.96 12.19 -16.14
C ALA A 111 3.21 10.85 -15.43
N THR A 112 2.14 10.07 -15.23
CA THR A 112 2.17 8.77 -14.53
C THR A 112 2.07 7.57 -15.47
N GLU A 113 2.14 7.79 -16.80
CA GLU A 113 1.86 6.79 -17.83
C GLU A 113 2.70 5.50 -17.71
N LEU A 114 4.00 5.62 -17.44
CA LEU A 114 4.89 4.46 -17.25
C LEU A 114 4.47 3.59 -16.06
N PHE A 115 4.03 4.23 -14.98
CA PHE A 115 3.62 3.54 -13.77
C PHE A 115 2.20 2.97 -13.90
N GLU A 116 1.30 3.68 -14.58
CA GLU A 116 -0.03 3.17 -14.93
C GLU A 116 0.07 1.90 -15.79
N ASN A 117 0.99 1.89 -16.77
CA ASN A 117 1.24 0.73 -17.61
C ASN A 117 1.82 -0.44 -16.80
N PHE A 118 2.78 -0.19 -15.90
CA PHE A 118 3.30 -1.22 -14.99
C PHE A 118 2.21 -1.86 -14.12
N ILE A 119 1.34 -1.04 -13.51
CA ILE A 119 0.21 -1.55 -12.71
C ILE A 119 -0.79 -2.31 -13.56
N LYS A 120 -1.06 -1.86 -14.80
CA LYS A 120 -1.93 -2.58 -15.75
C LYS A 120 -1.32 -3.93 -16.13
N SER A 121 -0.03 -4.01 -16.40
CA SER A 121 0.64 -5.29 -16.75
C SER A 121 0.61 -6.30 -15.59
N ILE A 122 0.72 -5.85 -14.34
CA ILE A 122 0.55 -6.72 -13.17
C ILE A 122 -0.89 -7.23 -13.06
N LYS A 123 -1.89 -6.46 -13.50
CA LYS A 123 -3.29 -6.89 -13.53
C LYS A 123 -3.61 -7.80 -14.71
N SER A 124 -3.11 -7.51 -15.91
CA SER A 124 -3.44 -8.26 -17.13
C SER A 124 -2.80 -9.65 -17.17
N GLY A 125 -1.65 -9.85 -16.49
CA GLY A 125 -1.09 -11.20 -16.31
C GLY A 125 -1.96 -12.16 -15.49
N LYS A 126 -3.15 -11.73 -15.00
CA LYS A 126 -4.18 -12.59 -14.41
C LYS A 126 -5.30 -12.98 -15.39
N ASP A 127 -5.43 -12.30 -16.52
CA ASP A 127 -6.52 -12.57 -17.49
C ASP A 127 -6.08 -13.60 -18.56
N ASP A 128 -4.78 -13.87 -18.68
CA ASP A 128 -4.20 -14.79 -19.68
C ASP A 128 -4.06 -16.25 -19.18
N GLU A 129 -4.46 -16.58 -17.94
CA GLU A 129 -4.47 -17.96 -17.40
C GLU A 129 -5.85 -18.66 -17.50
N ASP A 130 -6.86 -18.00 -18.07
CA ASP A 130 -8.23 -18.51 -18.24
C ASP A 130 -8.63 -18.83 -19.71
N GLU A 131 -7.66 -19.06 -20.62
CA GLU A 131 -7.90 -19.63 -21.96
C GLU A 131 -7.29 -21.03 -22.16
#